data_AF-A0A6M4BHQ9-F1
#
_entry.id   AF-A0A6M4BHQ9-F1
#
_cell.length_a   1.000
_cell.length_b   1.000
_cell.length_c   1.000
_cell.angle_alpha   90.00
_cell.angle_beta   90.00
_cell.angle_gamma   90.00
#
_symmetry.space_group_name_H-M   'P 1'
#
loop_
_entity.id
_entity.type
_entity.pdbx_description
1 polymer ?
#
loop_
_entity_poly.entity_id
_entity_poly.type
_entity_poly.pdbx_seq_one_letter_code
_entity_poly.pdbx_strand_id
1 'polypeptide(L)'
;QMVNSQAPNIKSGWKNIFSVFHLAASDQDEAIVDLAFQTTGKIISELYERQFPAMIDSFQDAVKCLSEFACNAKFPDTSMEAIRLVRSCASAVGSSPQLFAEHAGLEGEPGAPEVDRVWLRGWFPLLFSLSCVVSRCKLDVRTRGLTVLFEIIKTHGESFRPHWWRDLFN
;
A
#
# COMPACT_ATOMS: atom_id res chain seq x y z
N GLN A 1 1.57 11.47 -17.31
CA GLN A 1 0.94 11.18 -18.63
C GLN A 1 1.49 9.93 -19.36
N MET A 2 2.71 9.43 -19.07
CA MET A 2 3.26 8.21 -19.71
C MET A 2 2.79 6.88 -19.08
N VAL A 3 2.64 6.82 -17.76
CA VAL A 3 2.23 5.57 -17.06
C VAL A 3 0.80 5.15 -17.44
N ASN A 4 -0.13 6.10 -17.56
CA ASN A 4 -1.52 5.79 -17.91
C ASN A 4 -1.69 5.26 -19.34
N SER A 5 -0.92 5.77 -20.30
CA SER A 5 -1.04 5.33 -21.70
C SER A 5 -0.33 4.00 -21.96
N GLN A 6 0.69 3.67 -21.17
CA GLN A 6 1.46 2.43 -21.30
C GLN A 6 1.10 1.36 -20.27
N ALA A 7 0.19 1.66 -19.32
CA ALA A 7 -0.23 0.73 -18.27
C ALA A 7 -0.56 -0.70 -18.75
N PRO A 8 -1.23 -0.93 -19.90
CA PRO A 8 -1.49 -2.27 -20.40
C PRO A 8 -0.24 -3.06 -20.83
N ASN A 9 0.86 -2.36 -21.14
CA ASN A 9 2.11 -2.94 -21.62
C ASN A 9 3.14 -3.17 -20.51
N ILE A 10 2.90 -2.65 -19.29
CA ILE A 10 3.85 -2.75 -18.17
C ILE A 10 3.60 -4.07 -17.42
N LYS A 11 4.51 -5.03 -17.61
CA LYS A 11 4.47 -6.35 -16.94
C LYS A 11 5.36 -6.47 -15.71
N SER A 12 6.50 -5.77 -15.67
CA SER A 12 7.50 -5.89 -14.59
C SER A 12 8.06 -4.55 -14.07
N GLY A 13 7.54 -3.42 -14.56
CA GLY A 13 8.05 -2.08 -14.22
C GLY A 13 7.41 -1.41 -13.00
N TRP A 14 6.36 -2.00 -12.42
CA TRP A 14 5.56 -1.34 -11.39
C TRP A 14 6.35 -1.04 -10.11
N LYS A 15 7.23 -1.93 -9.67
CA LYS A 15 8.12 -1.70 -8.52
C LYS A 15 8.97 -0.44 -8.71
N ASN A 16 9.57 -0.28 -9.88
CA ASN A 16 10.41 0.87 -10.21
C ASN A 16 9.60 2.17 -10.27
N ILE A 17 8.39 2.11 -10.82
CA ILE A 17 7.47 3.26 -10.86
C ILE A 17 7.13 3.73 -9.44
N PHE A 18 6.71 2.81 -8.55
CA PHE A 18 6.44 3.17 -7.16
C PHE A 18 7.68 3.62 -6.40
N SER A 19 8.86 3.09 -6.74
CA SER A 19 10.13 3.56 -6.15
C SER A 19 10.44 5.01 -6.51
N VAL A 20 10.21 5.41 -7.77
CA VAL A 20 10.35 6.81 -8.20
C VAL A 20 9.31 7.70 -7.52
N PHE A 21 8.05 7.27 -7.45
CA PHE A 21 7.00 8.03 -6.76
C PHE A 21 7.23 8.14 -5.26
N HIS A 22 7.81 7.11 -4.62
CA HIS A 22 8.20 7.17 -3.23
C HIS A 22 9.27 8.23 -2.97
N LEU A 23 10.27 8.36 -3.85
CA LEU A 23 11.25 9.44 -3.75
C LEU A 23 10.58 10.81 -3.92
N ALA A 24 9.74 10.96 -4.95
CA ALA A 24 8.98 12.18 -5.23
C ALA A 24 8.02 12.56 -4.08
N ALA A 25 7.49 11.58 -3.34
CA ALA A 25 6.56 11.82 -2.24
C ALA A 25 7.16 12.62 -1.09
N SER A 26 8.49 12.56 -0.93
CA SER A 26 9.25 13.32 0.08
C SER A 26 9.75 14.68 -0.40
N ASP A 27 9.48 15.03 -1.67
CA ASP A 27 9.93 16.29 -2.26
C ASP A 27 9.23 17.50 -1.61
N GLN A 28 9.86 18.67 -1.74
CA GLN A 28 9.33 19.94 -1.29
C GLN A 28 8.60 20.69 -2.41
N ASP A 29 8.85 20.37 -3.67
CA ASP A 29 8.16 20.98 -4.81
C ASP A 29 6.74 20.41 -4.93
N GLU A 30 5.75 21.29 -4.85
CA GLU A 30 4.34 20.92 -4.90
C GLU A 30 3.96 20.27 -6.24
N ALA A 31 4.51 20.75 -7.37
CA ALA A 31 4.19 20.20 -8.67
C ALA A 31 4.73 18.77 -8.84
N ILE A 32 5.90 18.49 -8.27
CA ILE A 32 6.48 17.13 -8.26
C ILE A 32 5.62 16.19 -7.42
N VAL A 33 5.29 16.60 -6.20
CA VAL A 33 4.49 15.78 -5.27
C VAL A 33 3.10 15.55 -5.83
N ASP A 34 2.42 16.58 -6.33
CA ASP A 34 1.07 16.50 -6.88
C ASP A 34 1.02 15.60 -8.12
N LEU A 35 1.96 15.74 -9.06
CA LEU A 35 2.01 14.89 -10.25
C LEU A 35 2.23 13.41 -9.90
N ALA A 36 3.14 13.13 -8.97
CA ALA A 36 3.42 11.78 -8.50
C ALA A 36 2.22 11.19 -7.74
N PHE A 37 1.56 11.99 -6.91
CA PHE A 37 0.41 11.58 -6.12
C PHE A 37 -0.82 11.31 -6.99
N GLN A 38 -1.16 12.20 -7.92
CA GLN A 38 -2.26 11.99 -8.87
C GLN A 38 -2.06 10.72 -9.69
N THR A 39 -0.82 10.45 -10.13
CA THR A 39 -0.52 9.24 -10.88
C THR A 39 -0.66 8.00 -10.00
N THR A 40 -0.13 8.03 -8.78
CA THR A 40 -0.30 6.96 -7.77
C THR A 40 -1.77 6.68 -7.46
N GLY A 41 -2.57 7.73 -7.23
CA GLY A 41 -4.00 7.63 -6.95
C GLY A 41 -4.78 7.01 -8.10
N LYS A 42 -4.42 7.34 -9.36
CA LYS A 42 -5.02 6.72 -10.54
C LYS A 42 -4.67 5.25 -10.68
N ILE A 43 -3.42 4.87 -10.40
CA ILE A 43 -2.99 3.48 -10.42
C ILE A 43 -3.81 2.66 -9.41
N ILE A 44 -3.94 3.15 -8.18
CA ILE A 44 -4.65 2.44 -7.10
C ILE A 44 -6.17 2.41 -7.35
N SER A 45 -6.75 3.50 -7.85
CA SER A 45 -8.21 3.60 -8.00
C SER A 45 -8.73 2.98 -9.29
N GLU A 46 -7.94 2.95 -10.36
CA GLU A 46 -8.39 2.47 -11.68
C GLU A 46 -7.66 1.18 -12.12
N LEU A 47 -6.34 1.10 -11.94
CA LEU A 47 -5.57 -0.03 -12.47
C LEU A 47 -5.61 -1.25 -11.55
N TYR A 48 -5.67 -1.07 -10.23
CA TYR A 48 -5.88 -2.20 -9.33
C TYR A 48 -7.21 -2.90 -9.66
N GLU A 49 -8.30 -2.18 -9.91
CA GLU A 49 -9.58 -2.81 -10.27
C GLU A 49 -9.49 -3.67 -11.55
N ARG A 50 -8.66 -3.26 -12.51
CA ARG A 50 -8.61 -3.89 -13.85
C ARG A 50 -7.52 -4.93 -14.03
N GLN A 51 -6.37 -4.76 -13.37
CA GLN A 51 -5.16 -5.54 -13.64
C GLN A 51 -4.30 -5.78 -12.39
N PHE A 52 -4.91 -5.87 -11.21
CA PHE A 52 -4.18 -6.19 -9.98
C PHE A 52 -3.26 -7.42 -10.05
N PRO A 53 -3.63 -8.55 -10.71
CA PRO A 53 -2.73 -9.71 -10.81
C PRO A 53 -1.37 -9.37 -11.44
N ALA A 54 -1.33 -8.47 -12.43
CA ALA A 54 -0.08 -8.04 -13.08
C ALA A 54 0.75 -7.08 -12.21
N MET A 55 0.19 -6.61 -11.10
CA MET A 55 0.76 -5.57 -10.24
C MET A 55 1.06 -6.07 -8.83
N ILE A 56 0.66 -7.30 -8.48
CA ILE A 56 0.74 -7.86 -7.13
C ILE A 56 2.15 -7.79 -6.53
N ASP A 57 3.18 -7.98 -7.35
CA ASP A 57 4.56 -7.94 -6.90
C ASP A 57 5.01 -6.55 -6.45
N SER A 58 4.33 -5.50 -6.90
CA SER A 58 4.60 -4.10 -6.52
C SER A 58 3.70 -3.57 -5.39
N PHE A 59 2.85 -4.41 -4.81
CA PHE A 59 1.90 -4.00 -3.78
C PHE A 59 2.59 -3.35 -2.57
N GLN A 60 3.68 -3.95 -2.09
CA GLN A 60 4.42 -3.42 -0.94
C GLN A 60 5.07 -2.06 -1.26
N ASP A 61 5.59 -1.90 -2.49
CA ASP A 61 6.14 -0.62 -2.96
C ASP A 61 5.07 0.46 -3.02
N ALA A 62 3.85 0.11 -3.46
CA ALA A 62 2.71 1.03 -3.49
C ALA A 62 2.31 1.48 -2.09
N VAL A 63 2.17 0.55 -1.14
CA VAL A 63 1.87 0.85 0.27
C VAL A 63 2.95 1.74 0.88
N LYS A 64 4.23 1.42 0.65
CA LYS A 64 5.37 2.23 1.13
C LYS A 64 5.36 3.63 0.51
N CYS A 65 5.05 3.75 -0.77
CA CYS A 65 4.91 5.03 -1.47
C CYS A 65 3.80 5.89 -0.86
N LEU A 66 2.61 5.32 -0.64
CA LEU A 66 1.50 6.01 0.03
C LEU A 66 1.85 6.44 1.46
N SER A 67 2.55 5.59 2.20
CA SER A 67 3.03 5.92 3.54
C SER A 67 3.91 7.17 3.56
N GLU A 68 4.73 7.35 2.52
CA GLU A 68 5.62 8.50 2.40
C GLU A 68 4.84 9.77 2.07
N PHE A 69 3.85 9.71 1.16
CA PHE A 69 2.91 10.82 0.93
C PHE A 69 2.15 11.19 2.21
N ALA A 70 1.72 10.19 2.99
CA ALA A 70 1.07 10.41 4.28
C ALA A 70 1.99 11.09 5.31
N CYS A 71 3.31 10.88 5.22
CA CYS A 71 4.28 11.46 6.13
C CYS A 71 4.82 12.83 5.69
N ASN A 72 4.50 13.31 4.48
CA ASN A 72 4.95 14.63 4.02
C ASN A 72 4.14 15.76 4.67
N ALA A 73 4.67 16.29 5.77
CA ALA A 73 4.02 17.30 6.60
C ALA A 73 3.76 18.67 5.92
N LYS A 74 4.28 18.88 4.70
CA LYS A 74 4.04 20.08 3.88
C LYS A 74 2.68 20.05 3.17
N PHE A 75 2.17 18.86 2.86
CA PHE A 75 0.97 18.67 2.02
C PHE A 75 -0.09 17.85 2.78
N PRO A 76 -0.76 18.43 3.79
CA PRO A 76 -1.69 17.69 4.65
C PRO A 76 -2.89 17.09 3.90
N ASP A 77 -3.40 17.75 2.85
CA ASP A 77 -4.50 17.21 2.04
C ASP A 77 -4.05 15.94 1.29
N THR A 78 -2.86 15.97 0.69
CA THR A 78 -2.21 14.80 0.09
C THR A 78 -2.03 13.69 1.12
N SER A 79 -1.63 14.03 2.35
CA SER A 79 -1.45 13.03 3.40
C SER A 79 -2.77 12.34 3.78
N MET A 80 -3.87 13.09 3.87
CA MET A 80 -5.18 12.54 4.19
C MET A 80 -5.71 11.64 3.07
N GLU A 81 -5.51 12.04 1.82
CA GLU A 81 -5.92 11.24 0.66
C GLU A 81 -5.03 10.00 0.48
N ALA A 82 -3.75 10.08 0.81
CA ALA A 82 -2.86 8.92 0.83
C ALA A 82 -3.35 7.86 1.82
N ILE A 83 -3.78 8.26 3.03
CA ILE A 83 -4.38 7.34 4.00
C ILE A 83 -5.68 6.73 3.46
N ARG A 84 -6.49 7.49 2.70
CA ARG A 84 -7.68 6.94 2.04
C ARG A 84 -7.31 5.86 1.03
N LEU A 85 -6.25 6.07 0.24
CA LEU A 85 -5.75 5.09 -0.73
C LEU A 85 -5.16 3.85 -0.05
N VAL A 86 -4.49 3.97 1.10
CA VAL A 86 -4.03 2.81 1.89
C VAL A 86 -5.22 1.92 2.28
N ARG A 87 -6.37 2.51 2.61
CA ARG A 87 -7.61 1.75 2.85
C ARG A 87 -8.08 1.02 1.60
N SER A 88 -8.00 1.63 0.42
CA SER A 88 -8.30 0.94 -0.85
C SER A 88 -7.36 -0.25 -1.08
N CYS A 89 -6.09 -0.14 -0.72
CA CYS A 89 -5.15 -1.27 -0.77
C CYS A 89 -5.61 -2.41 0.16
N ALA A 90 -6.18 -2.12 1.33
CA ALA A 90 -6.72 -3.16 2.23
C ALA A 90 -7.88 -3.92 1.57
N SER A 91 -8.77 -3.22 0.85
CA SER A 91 -9.83 -3.86 0.06
C SER A 91 -9.27 -4.80 -1.01
N ALA A 92 -8.14 -4.45 -1.64
CA ALA A 92 -7.48 -5.32 -2.61
C ALA A 92 -6.93 -6.61 -1.97
N VAL A 93 -6.33 -6.52 -0.77
CA VAL A 93 -5.88 -7.69 0.01
C VAL A 93 -7.06 -8.57 0.38
N GLY A 94 -8.13 -7.99 0.93
CA GLY A 94 -9.32 -8.72 1.37
C GLY A 94 -10.10 -9.38 0.23
N SER A 95 -10.13 -8.76 -0.96
CA SER A 95 -10.87 -9.28 -2.11
C SER A 95 -10.10 -10.31 -2.93
N SER A 96 -8.76 -10.31 -2.85
CA SER A 96 -7.91 -11.20 -3.65
C SER A 96 -6.80 -11.88 -2.83
N PRO A 97 -7.08 -12.48 -1.66
CA PRO A 97 -6.05 -13.11 -0.82
C PRO A 97 -5.27 -14.21 -1.55
N GLN A 98 -5.91 -14.95 -2.45
CA GLN A 98 -5.30 -15.97 -3.29
C GLN A 98 -4.15 -15.44 -4.15
N LEU A 99 -4.23 -14.20 -4.65
CA LEU A 99 -3.14 -13.64 -5.45
C LEU A 99 -1.87 -13.44 -4.62
N PHE A 100 -2.01 -13.02 -3.35
CA PHE A 100 -0.88 -12.90 -2.44
C PHE A 100 -0.29 -14.26 -2.05
N ALA A 101 -1.14 -15.28 -1.98
CA ALA A 101 -0.78 -16.65 -1.65
C ALA A 101 -0.06 -17.37 -2.80
N GLU A 102 -0.54 -17.20 -4.04
CA GLU A 102 -0.11 -17.96 -5.22
C GLU A 102 1.00 -17.28 -6.04
N HIS A 103 0.96 -15.94 -6.22
CA HIS A 103 1.96 -15.21 -7.01
C HIS A 103 3.28 -15.00 -6.25
N ALA A 104 3.78 -16.04 -5.58
CA ALA A 104 5.17 -16.06 -5.19
C ALA A 104 6.01 -16.14 -6.47
N GLY A 105 6.41 -14.98 -7.00
CA GLY A 105 7.56 -14.91 -7.89
C GLY A 105 8.74 -15.66 -7.25
N LEU A 106 9.71 -16.04 -8.08
CA LEU A 106 10.89 -16.88 -7.81
C LEU A 106 11.78 -16.50 -6.59
N GLU A 107 11.35 -15.55 -5.76
CA GLU A 107 12.02 -14.97 -4.60
C GLU A 107 11.21 -15.11 -3.28
N GLY A 108 10.13 -15.90 -3.25
CA GLY A 108 9.44 -16.21 -2.00
C GLY A 108 10.33 -17.04 -1.09
N GLU A 109 10.49 -16.64 0.18
CA GLU A 109 11.25 -17.41 1.18
C GLU A 109 10.83 -18.89 1.13
N PRO A 110 11.75 -19.80 0.78
CA PRO A 110 11.42 -21.21 0.69
C PRO A 110 11.08 -21.72 2.10
N GLY A 111 9.79 -21.94 2.37
CA GLY A 111 9.33 -22.59 3.59
C GLY A 111 8.09 -21.98 4.27
N ALA A 112 7.69 -20.76 3.94
CA ALA A 112 6.49 -20.17 4.54
C ALA A 112 5.19 -20.83 4.00
N PRO A 113 4.26 -21.26 4.87
CA PRO A 113 2.94 -21.74 4.47
C PRO A 113 2.26 -20.74 3.54
N GLU A 114 1.53 -21.23 2.54
CA GLU A 114 0.83 -20.39 1.56
C GLU A 114 -0.08 -19.33 2.19
N VAL A 115 -0.77 -19.71 3.26
CA VAL A 115 -1.63 -18.81 4.01
C VAL A 115 -0.85 -17.62 4.61
N ASP A 116 0.38 -17.85 5.08
CA ASP A 116 1.22 -16.81 5.71
C ASP A 116 1.79 -15.83 4.70
N ARG A 117 1.84 -16.19 3.41
CA ARG A 117 2.23 -15.26 2.35
C ARG A 117 1.23 -14.11 2.20
N VAL A 118 -0.05 -14.34 2.47
CA VAL A 118 -1.08 -13.28 2.50
C VAL A 118 -0.77 -12.26 3.60
N TRP A 119 -0.36 -12.73 4.77
CA TRP A 119 0.08 -11.88 5.86
C TRP A 119 1.34 -11.10 5.51
N LEU A 120 2.42 -11.81 5.16
CA LEU A 120 3.74 -11.21 4.92
C LEU A 120 3.74 -10.22 3.74
N ARG A 121 2.93 -10.47 2.71
CA ARG A 121 2.94 -9.65 1.48
C ARG A 121 1.82 -8.63 1.39
N GLY A 122 0.71 -8.87 2.08
CA GLY A 122 -0.48 -8.03 2.04
C GLY A 122 -0.71 -7.28 3.35
N TRP A 123 -1.18 -8.01 4.37
CA TRP A 123 -1.66 -7.40 5.61
C TRP A 123 -0.57 -6.76 6.45
N PHE A 124 0.56 -7.45 6.66
CA PHE A 124 1.63 -6.97 7.52
C PHE A 124 2.26 -5.66 7.00
N PRO A 125 2.70 -5.56 5.73
CA PRO A 125 3.24 -4.30 5.21
C PRO A 125 2.26 -3.13 5.29
N LEU A 126 0.96 -3.41 5.08
CA LEU A 126 -0.11 -2.40 5.13
C LEU A 126 -0.34 -1.88 6.56
N LEU A 127 -0.50 -2.79 7.52
CA LEU A 127 -0.71 -2.43 8.92
C LEU A 127 0.53 -1.77 9.53
N PHE A 128 1.73 -2.28 9.18
CA PHE A 128 2.99 -1.68 9.57
C PHE A 128 3.13 -0.25 9.03
N SER A 129 2.80 -0.02 7.76
CA SER A 129 2.80 1.33 7.16
C SER A 129 1.87 2.29 7.92
N LEU A 130 0.65 1.88 8.25
CA LEU A 130 -0.26 2.71 9.05
C LEU A 130 0.29 2.98 10.45
N SER A 131 0.92 2.00 11.10
CA SER A 131 1.60 2.18 12.39
C SER A 131 2.74 3.21 12.30
N CYS A 132 3.53 3.16 11.21
CA CYS A 132 4.55 4.18 10.93
C CYS A 132 3.93 5.58 10.77
N VAL A 133 2.82 5.72 10.05
CA VAL A 133 2.09 7.00 9.90
C VAL A 133 1.62 7.51 11.26
N VAL A 134 1.02 6.65 12.08
CA VAL A 134 0.57 6.97 13.45
C VAL A 134 1.72 7.38 14.36
N SER A 135 2.93 6.90 14.12
CA SER A 135 4.11 7.22 14.93
C SER A 135 4.83 8.50 14.48
N ARG A 136 4.86 8.77 13.17
CA ARG A 136 5.70 9.82 12.56
C ARG A 136 4.98 11.15 12.29
N CYS A 137 3.66 11.16 12.16
CA CYS A 137 2.92 12.30 11.60
C CYS A 137 2.35 13.28 12.65
N LYS A 138 1.75 14.38 12.18
CA LYS A 138 1.01 15.35 13.02
C LYS A 138 -0.32 14.77 13.51
N LEU A 139 -0.93 15.42 14.51
CA LEU A 139 -2.08 14.89 15.26
C LEU A 139 -3.28 14.49 14.38
N ASP A 140 -3.61 15.31 13.40
CA ASP A 140 -4.69 15.09 12.43
C ASP A 140 -4.46 13.83 11.58
N VAL A 141 -3.29 13.72 10.97
CA VAL A 141 -2.87 12.58 10.15
C VAL A 141 -2.76 11.31 11.01
N ARG A 142 -2.22 11.41 12.23
CA ARG A 142 -2.17 10.29 13.20
C ARG A 142 -3.55 9.78 13.56
N THR A 143 -4.48 10.69 13.86
CA THR A 143 -5.86 10.33 14.22
C THR A 143 -6.55 9.61 13.06
N ARG A 144 -6.36 10.13 11.84
CA ARG A 144 -6.91 9.50 10.64
C ARG A 144 -6.27 8.13 10.35
N GLY A 145 -4.95 8.01 10.46
CA GLY A 145 -4.21 6.76 10.27
C GLY A 145 -4.66 5.69 11.26
N LEU A 146 -4.83 6.06 12.54
CA LEU A 146 -5.31 5.16 13.58
C LEU A 146 -6.75 4.72 13.33
N THR A 147 -7.62 5.64 12.88
CA THR A 147 -9.00 5.32 12.51
C THR A 147 -9.04 4.27 11.40
N VAL A 148 -8.27 4.47 10.32
CA VAL A 148 -8.19 3.52 9.21
C VAL A 148 -7.60 2.19 9.63
N LEU A 149 -6.57 2.18 10.48
CA LEU A 149 -5.99 0.95 11.04
C LEU A 149 -7.05 0.14 11.79
N PHE A 150 -7.83 0.78 12.67
CA PHE A 150 -8.92 0.10 13.40
C PHE A 150 -10.05 -0.35 12.48
N GLU A 151 -10.42 0.44 11.47
CA GLU A 151 -11.42 0.04 10.47
C GLU A 151 -11.00 -1.25 9.75
N ILE A 152 -9.73 -1.35 9.33
CA ILE A 152 -9.19 -2.53 8.65
C ILE A 152 -9.21 -3.74 9.57
N ILE A 153 -8.72 -3.59 10.81
CA ILE A 153 -8.74 -4.65 11.83
C ILE A 153 -10.16 -5.12 12.10
N LYS A 154 -11.12 -4.20 12.23
CA LYS A 154 -12.52 -4.54 12.47
C LYS A 154 -13.17 -5.25 11.28
N THR A 155 -12.81 -4.86 10.06
CA THR A 155 -13.42 -5.38 8.83
C THR A 155 -12.83 -6.72 8.40
N HIS A 156 -11.51 -6.90 8.57
CA HIS A 156 -10.79 -8.06 8.04
C HIS A 156 -10.19 -8.96 9.13
N GLY A 157 -10.21 -8.56 10.40
CA GLY A 157 -9.56 -9.28 11.48
C GLY A 157 -10.08 -10.70 11.69
N GLU A 158 -11.34 -10.99 11.36
CA GLU A 158 -11.88 -12.36 11.41
C GLU A 158 -11.14 -13.33 10.47
N SER A 159 -10.53 -12.80 9.40
CA SER A 159 -9.70 -13.60 8.48
C SER A 159 -8.27 -13.84 8.99
N PHE A 160 -7.86 -13.17 10.06
CA PHE A 160 -6.48 -13.25 10.56
C PHE A 160 -6.26 -14.49 11.42
N ARG A 161 -5.07 -15.08 11.29
CA ARG A 161 -4.68 -16.24 12.09
C ARG A 161 -4.21 -15.82 13.49
N PRO A 162 -4.34 -16.68 14.51
CA PRO A 162 -3.90 -16.37 15.88
C PRO A 162 -2.44 -15.90 15.97
N HIS A 163 -1.54 -16.44 15.14
CA HIS A 163 -0.14 -16.02 15.16
C HIS A 163 0.10 -14.66 14.51
N TRP A 164 -0.68 -14.27 13.50
CA TRP A 164 -0.59 -12.92 12.90
C TRP A 164 -0.96 -11.82 13.88
N TRP A 165 -1.94 -12.10 14.76
CA TRP A 165 -2.27 -11.18 15.86
C TRP A 165 -1.10 -10.98 16.82
N ARG A 166 -0.32 -12.03 17.10
CA ARG A 166 0.88 -11.89 17.92
C ARG A 166 1.94 -11.04 17.22
N ASP A 167 2.14 -11.22 15.93
CA ASP A 167 3.07 -10.41 15.14
C ASP A 167 2.65 -8.92 15.09
N LEU A 168 1.36 -8.62 15.18
CA LEU A 168 0.84 -7.26 15.15
C LEU A 168 1.01 -6.51 16.48
N PHE A 169 0.99 -7.23 17.61
CA PHE A 169 0.98 -6.64 18.96
C PHE A 169 2.25 -6.88 19.78
N ASN A 170 3.19 -7.70 19.29
CA ASN A 170 4.54 -7.84 19.86
C ASN A 170 5.51 -6.83 19.25
#